data_AF-A0A8T1GQE0-F1
#
_entry.id   AF-A0A8T1GQE0-F1
#
_cell.length_a   1.000
_cell.length_b   1.000
_cell.length_c   1.000
_cell.angle_alpha   90.00
_cell.angle_beta   90.00
_cell.angle_gamma   90.00
#
_symmetry.space_group_name_H-M   'P 1'
#
loop_
_entity.id
_entity.type
_entity.pdbx_description
1 polymer ?
#
loop_
_entity_poly.entity_id
_entity_poly.type
_entity_poly.pdbx_seq_one_letter_code
_entity_poly.pdbx_strand_id
1 'polypeptide(L)'
;TVTQSGDGAIDAVSNTDGLAAVGVALNDDFPYGLLVVHDDANQLPDGTTSNAASFKIVSLEDVLGAEELGIEGLLDEVDRDWDPRRV
;
A
#
# COMPACT_ATOMS: atom_id res chain seq x y z
N THR A 1 -3.57 2.24 -9.85
CA THR A 1 -2.99 3.50 -9.33
C THR A 1 -3.37 3.63 -7.88
N VAL A 2 -2.45 4.04 -7.00
CA VAL A 2 -2.78 4.34 -5.59
C VAL A 2 -3.40 5.73 -5.54
N THR A 3 -4.65 5.82 -5.11
CA THR A 3 -5.41 7.07 -5.04
C THR A 3 -5.46 7.58 -3.59
N GLN A 4 -6.01 8.78 -3.39
CA GLN A 4 -6.18 9.35 -2.06
C GLN A 4 -6.98 8.40 -1.15
N SER A 5 -6.72 8.45 0.16
CA SER A 5 -7.51 7.70 1.13
C SER A 5 -8.98 8.14 1.11
N GLY A 6 -9.88 7.25 1.52
CA GLY A 6 -11.32 7.51 1.51
C GLY A 6 -11.75 8.72 2.36
N ASP A 7 -10.99 9.05 3.40
CA ASP A 7 -11.17 10.23 4.25
C ASP A 7 -10.39 11.47 3.76
N GLY A 8 -9.58 11.32 2.71
CA GLY A 8 -8.74 12.38 2.15
C GLY A 8 -7.55 12.80 3.02
N ALA A 9 -7.23 12.07 4.09
CA ALA A 9 -6.10 12.38 4.97
C ALA A 9 -4.74 12.05 4.33
N ILE A 10 -4.70 11.07 3.43
CA ILE A 10 -3.52 10.66 2.67
C ILE A 10 -3.79 10.95 1.20
N ASP A 11 -2.85 11.64 0.55
CA ASP A 11 -2.92 11.97 -0.87
C ASP A 11 -2.59 10.78 -1.79
N ALA A 12 -2.90 10.94 -3.06
CA ALA A 12 -2.56 9.96 -4.08
C ALA A 12 -1.05 9.88 -4.32
N VAL A 13 -0.60 8.83 -5.01
CA VAL A 13 0.80 8.69 -5.40
C VAL A 13 1.06 9.28 -6.80
N SER A 14 2.21 9.93 -6.97
CA SER A 14 2.68 10.49 -8.23
C SER A 14 4.21 10.28 -8.43
N ASN A 15 4.64 10.18 -9.68
CA ASN A 15 6.04 10.02 -10.08
C ASN A 15 6.80 8.92 -9.27
N THR A 16 6.18 7.75 -9.09
CA THR A 16 6.79 6.62 -8.35
C THR A 16 8.06 6.12 -9.03
N ASP A 17 9.17 6.09 -8.29
CA ASP A 17 10.40 5.40 -8.70
C ASP A 17 10.38 3.91 -8.34
N GLY A 18 9.90 3.57 -7.14
CA GLY A 18 9.99 2.21 -6.61
C GLY A 18 8.82 1.81 -5.73
N LEU A 19 8.62 0.50 -5.62
CA LEU A 19 7.67 -0.14 -4.72
C LEU A 19 8.29 -1.40 -4.11
N ALA A 20 7.75 -1.81 -2.96
CA ALA A 20 8.06 -3.08 -2.32
C ALA A 20 6.79 -3.63 -1.66
N ALA A 21 6.62 -4.95 -1.65
CA ALA A 21 5.49 -5.60 -1.00
C ALA A 21 5.96 -6.79 -0.17
N VAL A 22 5.23 -7.08 0.90
CA VAL A 22 5.41 -8.29 1.70
C VAL A 22 4.04 -8.85 2.04
N GLY A 23 3.83 -10.14 1.77
CA GLY A 23 2.56 -10.86 1.99
C GLY A 23 2.50 -11.63 3.31
N VAL A 24 3.21 -11.18 4.34
CA VAL A 24 3.19 -11.79 5.68
C VAL A 24 2.37 -10.92 6.61
N ALA A 25 1.64 -11.51 7.56
CA ALA A 25 0.99 -10.75 8.62
C ALA A 25 2.03 -10.00 9.45
N LEU A 26 1.89 -8.67 9.56
CA LEU A 26 2.84 -7.83 10.31
C LEU A 26 2.30 -7.44 11.68
N ASN A 27 1.03 -7.05 11.74
CA ASN A 27 0.29 -6.67 12.95
C ASN A 27 -1.22 -6.63 12.63
N ASP A 28 -2.03 -6.13 13.57
CA ASP A 28 -3.48 -6.02 13.42
C ASP A 28 -3.92 -5.03 12.31
N ASP A 29 -3.08 -4.04 11.98
CA ASP A 29 -3.35 -3.07 10.91
C ASP A 29 -3.03 -3.63 9.51
N PHE A 30 -2.10 -4.59 9.42
CA PHE A 30 -1.64 -5.22 8.17
C PHE A 30 -1.72 -6.76 8.27
N PRO A 31 -2.92 -7.33 8.40
CA PRO A 31 -3.12 -8.77 8.62
C PRO A 31 -2.73 -9.64 7.41
N TYR A 32 -2.66 -9.04 6.22
CA TYR A 32 -2.21 -9.67 4.96
C TYR A 32 -0.88 -9.10 4.46
N GLY A 33 -0.22 -8.26 5.27
CA GLY A 33 0.97 -7.52 4.88
C GLY A 33 0.65 -6.20 4.17
N LEU A 34 1.66 -5.62 3.53
CA LEU A 34 1.58 -4.27 2.99
C LEU A 34 2.36 -4.09 1.69
N LEU A 35 1.92 -3.09 0.93
CA LEU A 35 2.59 -2.51 -0.23
C LEU A 35 3.11 -1.12 0.16
N VAL A 36 4.39 -0.86 -0.07
CA VAL A 36 5.00 0.46 0.07
C VAL A 36 5.27 1.01 -1.32
N VAL A 37 4.83 2.25 -1.57
CA VAL A 37 5.00 2.92 -2.86
C VAL A 37 5.64 4.29 -2.65
N HIS A 38 6.72 4.59 -3.39
CA HIS A 38 7.33 5.91 -3.42
C HIS A 38 6.37 6.95 -4.00
N ASP A 39 6.35 8.15 -3.40
CA ASP A 39 5.71 9.33 -3.94
C ASP A 39 6.61 10.56 -3.84
N ASP A 40 6.89 11.15 -5.00
CA ASP A 40 7.75 12.33 -5.16
C ASP A 40 7.04 13.63 -4.75
N ALA A 41 5.72 13.73 -4.98
CA ALA A 41 4.97 14.97 -4.80
C ALA A 41 3.97 14.91 -3.64
N ASN A 42 4.47 14.57 -2.44
CA ASN A 42 3.66 14.42 -1.24
C ASN A 42 2.95 15.72 -0.85
N GLN A 43 1.64 15.75 -1.00
CA GLN A 43 0.80 16.89 -0.65
C GLN A 43 0.58 16.98 0.86
N LEU A 44 0.77 18.17 1.40
CA LEU A 44 0.55 18.50 2.80
C LEU A 44 -0.90 18.97 3.00
N PRO A 45 -1.44 18.93 4.24
CA PRO A 45 -2.82 19.35 4.51
C PRO A 45 -3.15 20.80 4.13
N ASP A 46 -2.14 21.65 3.96
CA ASP A 46 -2.29 23.04 3.52
C ASP A 46 -2.35 23.20 1.98
N GLY A 47 -2.31 22.09 1.24
CA GLY A 47 -2.33 22.04 -0.22
C GLY A 47 -0.97 22.29 -0.89
N THR A 48 0.10 22.46 -0.11
CA THR A 48 1.46 22.55 -0.65
C THR A 48 2.07 21.16 -0.85
N THR A 49 3.15 21.09 -1.62
CA THR A 49 3.94 19.86 -1.77
C THR A 49 5.17 19.92 -0.87
N SER A 50 5.44 18.84 -0.14
CA SER A 50 6.64 18.68 0.67
C SER A 50 7.91 18.75 -0.18
N ASN A 51 8.99 19.33 0.35
CA ASN A 51 10.31 19.29 -0.29
C ASN A 51 11.00 17.92 -0.20
N ALA A 52 10.47 17.02 0.63
CA ALA A 52 10.94 15.66 0.76
C ALA A 52 9.92 14.70 0.15
N ALA A 53 10.41 13.74 -0.63
CA ALA A 53 9.64 12.59 -1.06
C ALA A 53 9.17 11.75 0.13
N SER A 54 8.12 10.98 -0.09
CA SER A 54 7.50 10.13 0.92
C SER A 54 7.25 8.72 0.42
N PHE A 55 6.71 7.88 1.29
CA PHE A 55 6.22 6.57 0.93
C PHE A 55 4.79 6.41 1.44
N LYS A 56 3.91 5.93 0.58
CA LYS A 56 2.56 5.53 0.95
C LYS A 56 2.57 4.05 1.31
N ILE A 57 1.91 3.71 2.41
CA ILE A 57 1.74 2.34 2.89
C ILE A 57 0.29 1.96 2.66
N VAL A 58 0.07 0.87 1.93
CA VAL A 58 -1.25 0.37 1.55
C VAL A 58 -1.38 -1.06 2.06
N SER A 59 -2.50 -1.42 2.67
CA SER A 59 -2.77 -2.81 3.05
C SER A 59 -2.87 -3.67 1.79
N LEU A 60 -2.29 -4.87 1.80
CA LEU A 60 -2.47 -5.80 0.68
C LEU A 60 -3.92 -6.28 0.56
N GLU A 61 -4.71 -6.22 1.64
CA GLU A 61 -6.15 -6.47 1.62
C GLU A 61 -6.88 -5.48 0.72
N ASP A 62 -6.58 -4.19 0.83
CA ASP A 62 -7.20 -3.13 0.00
C ASP A 62 -6.82 -3.24 -1.49
N VAL A 63 -5.72 -3.95 -1.80
CA VAL A 63 -5.26 -4.16 -3.17
C VAL A 63 -5.83 -5.46 -3.75
N LEU A 64 -5.60 -6.59 -3.07
CA LEU A 64 -5.93 -7.93 -3.57
C LEU A 64 -7.37 -8.34 -3.30
N GLY A 65 -8.03 -7.72 -2.31
CA GLY A 65 -9.45 -7.87 -2.02
C GLY A 65 -10.34 -6.84 -2.75
N ALA A 66 -9.75 -5.96 -3.58
CA ALA A 66 -10.49 -4.92 -4.28
C ALA A 66 -11.48 -5.51 -5.30
N GLU A 67 -12.76 -5.14 -5.16
CA GLU A 67 -13.83 -5.58 -6.08
C GLU A 67 -13.56 -5.13 -7.52
N GLU A 68 -12.88 -3.99 -7.70
CA GLU A 68 -12.52 -3.41 -9.00
C GLU A 68 -11.56 -4.30 -9.82
N LEU A 69 -10.82 -5.21 -9.17
CA LEU A 69 -10.00 -6.18 -9.89
C LEU A 69 -10.85 -7.24 -10.59
N GLY A 70 -12.08 -7.50 -10.12
CA GLY A 70 -12.97 -8.52 -10.67
C GLY A 70 -12.42 -9.95 -10.61
N ILE A 71 -11.45 -10.20 -9.71
CA ILE A 71 -10.82 -11.50 -9.50
C ILE A 71 -11.17 -11.96 -8.08
N GLU A 72 -11.94 -13.04 -7.98
CA GLU A 72 -12.32 -13.62 -6.70
C GLU A 72 -11.16 -14.44 -6.10
N GLY A 73 -11.01 -14.39 -4.77
CA GLY A 73 -10.09 -15.27 -4.02
C GLY A 73 -8.61 -14.89 -4.05
N LEU A 74 -8.21 -13.79 -4.69
CA LEU A 74 -6.80 -13.41 -4.79
C LEU A 74 -6.15 -13.13 -3.42
N LEU A 75 -6.92 -12.56 -2.49
CA LEU A 75 -6.47 -12.32 -1.11
C LEU A 75 -6.25 -13.63 -0.33
N ASP A 76 -7.00 -14.69 -0.65
CA ASP A 76 -6.89 -16.00 0.02
C ASP A 76 -5.60 -16.75 -0.33
N GLU A 77 -4.96 -16.38 -1.44
CA GLU A 77 -3.69 -16.95 -1.91
C GLU A 77 -2.46 -16.35 -1.19
N VAL A 78 -2.66 -15.36 -0.32
CA VAL A 78 -1.59 -14.75 0.47
C VAL A 78 -1.21 -15.69 1.63
N ASP A 79 0.01 -16.24 1.59
CA ASP A 79 0.59 -16.98 2.72
C ASP A 79 1.01 -16.02 3.84
N ARG A 80 0.06 -15.78 4.75
CA ARG A 80 0.21 -14.85 5.88
C ARG A 80 1.28 -15.29 6.90
N ASP A 81 1.70 -16.56 6.88
CA ASP A 81 2.71 -17.12 7.78
C ASP A 81 4.09 -17.26 7.10
N TRP A 82 4.22 -16.81 5.85
CA TRP A 82 5.48 -16.86 5.12
C TRP A 82 6.60 -16.10 5.84
N ASP A 83 7.71 -16.78 6.11
CA ASP A 83 8.88 -16.18 6.76
C ASP A 83 10.01 -15.93 5.73
N PRO A 84 10.30 -14.67 5.36
CA PRO A 84 11.36 -14.34 4.38
C PRO A 84 12.75 -14.81 4.79
N ARG A 85 12.95 -15.21 6.06
CA ARG A 85 14.24 -15.65 6.59
C ARG A 85 14.39 -17.17 6.60
N ARG A 86 13.33 -17.91 6.30
CA ARG A 86 13.31 -19.37 6.19
C ARG A 86 13.23 -19.78 4.72
N VAL A 87 14.37 -19.68 4.05
CA VAL A 87 14.57 -20.22 2.69
C VAL A 87 14.98 -21.68 2.71
#